data_AF-A0A6V8Q7M7-F1
#
_entry.id   AF-A0A6V8Q7M7-F1
#
_cell.length_a   1.000
_cell.length_b   1.000
_cell.length_c   1.000
_cell.angle_alpha   90.00
_cell.angle_beta   90.00
_cell.angle_gamma   90.00
#
_symmetry.space_group_name_H-M   'P 1'
#
loop_
_entity.id
_entity.type
_entity.pdbx_description
1 polymer ?
#
loop_
_entity_poly.entity_id
_entity_poly.type
_entity_poly.pdbx_seq_one_letter_code
_entity_poly.pdbx_strand_id
1 'polypeptide(L)'
;DSISPNELAEVFVGFANSDGGKVLLGLDDNGDIIGITKDKIEEWVINICRNNCEPGIIPLVETVEVEPAKKVMVVTIPRGLGSVYKTNRGRWRIRVGSTTREASTEELARLFQQRGMVHFDIAPVPKVGFGQLDMRRVRYYWEVIRKIKLDEVETKLEDLLLNSQIMTQIDEGKFLTIAGTLIFAKNPERFLPQAGITAVRFKGNDLSYETLDREDIEEALVNSYDDEGK
;
A
#
# COMPACT_ATOMS: atom_id res chain seq x y z
N ASP A 1 29.45 18.67 -5.52
CA ASP A 1 29.93 18.14 -6.82
C ASP A 1 30.37 16.69 -6.84
N SER A 2 30.47 16.00 -5.70
CA SER A 2 30.95 14.59 -5.64
C SER A 2 29.88 13.53 -5.87
N ILE A 3 28.58 13.85 -5.73
CA ILE A 3 27.51 12.85 -5.84
C ILE A 3 27.25 12.47 -7.29
N SER A 4 27.18 11.17 -7.56
CA SER A 4 26.87 10.66 -8.90
C SER A 4 25.38 10.79 -9.23
N PRO A 5 25.01 10.86 -10.52
CA PRO A 5 23.61 10.86 -10.94
C PRO A 5 22.79 9.68 -10.39
N ASN A 6 23.41 8.51 -10.24
CA ASN A 6 22.72 7.32 -9.76
C ASN A 6 22.48 7.36 -8.24
N GLU A 7 23.45 7.83 -7.46
CA GLU A 7 23.27 8.01 -6.01
C GLU A 7 22.18 9.04 -5.72
N LEU A 8 22.15 10.14 -6.48
CA LEU A 8 21.12 11.15 -6.33
C LEU A 8 19.73 10.62 -6.73
N ALA A 9 19.65 9.80 -7.80
CA ALA A 9 18.41 9.13 -8.18
C ALA A 9 17.89 8.17 -7.09
N GLU A 10 18.78 7.42 -6.44
CA GLU A 10 18.40 6.56 -5.31
C GLU A 10 17.78 7.36 -4.16
N VAL A 11 18.33 8.55 -3.86
CA VAL A 11 17.77 9.48 -2.87
C VAL A 11 16.38 9.95 -3.31
N PHE A 12 16.23 10.41 -4.56
CA PHE A 12 14.94 10.89 -5.08
C PHE A 12 13.86 9.81 -5.07
N VAL A 13 14.19 8.59 -5.50
CA VAL A 13 13.28 7.44 -5.42
C VAL A 13 12.90 7.15 -3.97
N GLY A 14 13.85 7.19 -3.04
CA GLY A 14 13.59 7.04 -1.61
C GLY A 14 12.60 8.05 -1.06
N PHE A 15 12.74 9.33 -1.45
CA PHE A 15 11.77 10.38 -1.08
C PHE A 15 10.39 10.14 -1.71
N ALA A 16 10.33 9.84 -3.02
CA ALA A 16 9.07 9.64 -3.72
C ALA A 16 8.27 8.44 -3.18
N ASN A 17 8.94 7.36 -2.78
CA ASN A 17 8.29 6.19 -2.19
C ASN A 17 7.84 6.40 -0.74
N SER A 18 8.43 7.34 -0.01
CA SER A 18 8.07 7.68 1.37
C SER A 18 7.12 8.89 1.40
N ASP A 19 7.41 9.91 2.22
CA ASP A 19 6.53 11.08 2.41
C ASP A 19 6.80 12.25 1.46
N GLY A 20 7.65 12.04 0.45
CA GLY A 20 8.26 13.15 -0.29
C GLY A 20 9.18 13.96 0.63
N GLY A 21 9.61 15.12 0.15
CA GLY A 21 10.44 16.01 0.96
C GLY A 21 11.32 16.93 0.13
N LYS A 22 12.33 17.51 0.79
CA LYS A 22 13.28 18.45 0.19
C LYS A 22 14.69 17.87 0.26
N VAL A 23 15.40 17.93 -0.85
CA VAL A 23 16.82 17.62 -0.95
C VAL A 23 17.55 18.94 -1.17
N LEU A 24 18.52 19.24 -0.31
CA LEU A 24 19.34 20.44 -0.41
C LEU A 24 20.67 20.09 -1.06
N LEU A 25 21.03 20.80 -2.12
CA LEU A 25 22.32 20.66 -2.80
C LEU A 25 23.15 21.93 -2.57
N GLY A 26 24.44 21.75 -2.28
CA GLY A 26 25.34 22.85 -1.91
C GLY A 26 25.62 22.95 -0.40
N LEU A 27 25.38 21.85 0.34
CA LEU A 27 25.81 21.68 1.73
C LEU A 27 26.76 20.47 1.82
N ASP A 28 27.62 20.47 2.84
CA ASP A 28 28.38 19.28 3.22
C ASP A 28 27.59 18.38 4.19
N ASP A 29 28.20 17.26 4.63
CA ASP A 29 27.57 16.30 5.54
C ASP A 29 27.35 16.85 6.97
N ASN A 30 28.03 17.94 7.34
CA ASN A 30 27.84 18.64 8.62
C ASN A 30 26.74 19.71 8.54
N GLY A 31 26.26 20.03 7.34
CA GLY A 31 25.27 21.08 7.08
C GLY A 31 25.89 22.45 6.79
N ASP A 32 27.21 22.54 6.58
CA ASP A 32 27.88 23.78 6.23
C ASP A 32 27.61 24.15 4.76
N ILE A 33 27.38 25.43 4.51
CA ILE A 33 27.07 25.95 3.17
C ILE A 33 28.37 26.04 2.35
N ILE A 34 28.55 25.08 1.45
CA ILE A 34 29.65 25.05 0.47
C ILE A 34 29.29 25.82 -0.81
N GLY A 35 27.99 25.89 -1.14
CA GLY A 35 27.49 26.47 -2.38
C GLY A 35 27.56 25.51 -3.57
N ILE A 36 26.85 25.87 -4.65
CA ILE A 36 26.82 25.14 -5.90
C ILE A 36 27.80 25.75 -6.90
N THR A 37 28.70 24.92 -7.42
CA THR A 37 29.70 25.28 -8.45
C THR A 37 29.38 24.72 -9.84
N LYS A 38 28.43 23.77 -9.93
CA LYS A 38 28.05 23.11 -11.18
C LYS A 38 27.19 24.01 -12.08
N ASP A 39 27.66 24.27 -13.29
CA ASP A 39 26.88 24.94 -14.34
C ASP A 39 25.64 24.12 -14.73
N LYS A 40 24.53 24.81 -14.98
CA LYS A 40 23.23 24.22 -15.37
C LYS A 40 22.75 23.10 -14.43
N ILE A 41 22.99 23.25 -13.13
CA ILE A 41 22.60 22.24 -12.13
C ILE A 41 21.10 21.90 -12.18
N GLU A 42 20.23 22.85 -12.51
CA GLU A 42 18.78 22.62 -12.62
C GLU A 42 18.46 21.61 -13.72
N GLU A 43 19.00 21.83 -14.93
CA GLU A 43 18.86 20.91 -16.05
C GLU A 43 19.43 19.53 -15.71
N TRP A 44 20.56 19.48 -14.99
CA TRP A 44 21.16 18.24 -14.52
C TRP A 44 20.25 17.48 -13.56
N VAL A 45 19.63 18.15 -12.58
CA VAL A 45 18.66 17.53 -11.65
C VAL A 45 17.42 17.03 -12.39
N ILE A 46 16.83 17.86 -13.26
CA ILE A 46 15.64 17.48 -14.04
C ILE A 46 15.94 16.24 -14.90
N ASN A 47 17.10 16.18 -15.53
CA ASN A 47 17.53 15.02 -16.32
C ASN A 47 17.67 13.75 -15.48
N ILE A 48 18.16 13.85 -14.24
CA ILE A 48 18.23 12.70 -13.32
C ILE A 48 16.83 12.23 -12.94
N CYS A 49 15.94 13.14 -12.55
CA CYS A 49 14.56 12.80 -12.21
C CYS A 49 13.82 12.15 -13.38
N ARG A 50 14.11 12.54 -14.62
CA ARG A 50 13.49 11.98 -15.83
C ARG A 50 14.09 10.65 -16.29
N ASN A 51 15.41 10.54 -16.31
CA ASN A 51 16.12 9.44 -16.98
C ASN A 51 16.62 8.36 -16.03
N ASN A 52 16.78 8.69 -14.75
CA ASN A 52 17.32 7.77 -13.73
C ASN A 52 16.26 7.29 -12.74
N CYS A 53 15.05 7.84 -12.79
CA CYS A 53 13.91 7.41 -11.96
C CYS A 53 12.79 6.86 -12.86
N GLU A 54 12.16 5.78 -12.42
CA GLU A 54 11.09 5.10 -13.13
C GLU A 54 9.90 4.84 -12.18
N PRO A 55 8.71 5.41 -12.44
CA PRO A 55 8.44 6.42 -13.47
C PRO A 55 9.23 7.71 -13.22
N GLY A 56 9.35 8.55 -14.25
CA GLY A 56 10.02 9.84 -14.13
C GLY A 56 9.41 10.70 -13.04
N ILE A 57 10.27 11.33 -12.23
CA ILE A 57 9.84 12.24 -11.16
C ILE A 57 9.76 13.66 -11.74
N ILE A 58 8.72 14.41 -11.37
CA ILE A 58 8.60 15.84 -11.67
C ILE A 58 8.90 16.61 -10.37
N PRO A 59 10.14 17.12 -10.19
CA PRO A 59 10.50 17.89 -9.00
C PRO A 59 10.05 19.35 -9.12
N LEU A 60 9.90 20.02 -7.98
CA LEU A 60 9.96 21.49 -7.91
C LEU A 60 11.38 21.89 -7.51
N VAL A 61 12.04 22.71 -8.32
CA VAL A 61 13.43 23.13 -8.09
C VAL A 61 13.49 24.63 -7.88
N GLU A 62 14.17 25.04 -6.82
CA GLU A 62 14.38 26.45 -6.46
C GLU A 62 15.86 26.66 -6.10
N THR A 63 16.45 27.78 -6.50
CA THR A 63 17.81 28.15 -6.09
C THR A 63 17.77 29.40 -5.23
N VAL A 64 18.39 29.32 -4.05
CA VAL A 64 18.42 30.39 -3.06
C VAL A 64 19.87 30.78 -2.79
N GLU A 65 20.18 32.07 -2.83
CA GLU A 65 21.47 32.58 -2.35
C GLU A 65 21.39 32.78 -0.84
N VAL A 66 22.26 32.08 -0.11
CA VAL A 66 22.22 32.04 1.37
C VAL A 66 23.35 32.86 1.98
N GLU A 67 24.51 32.87 1.34
CA GLU A 67 25.66 33.73 1.65
C GLU A 67 26.15 34.40 0.37
N PRO A 68 26.92 35.50 0.43
CA PRO A 68 27.45 36.16 -0.76
C PRO A 68 28.17 35.17 -1.69
N ALA A 69 27.67 35.06 -2.92
CA ALA A 69 28.17 34.14 -3.93
C ALA A 69 28.03 32.62 -3.62
N LYS A 70 27.32 32.23 -2.56
CA LYS A 70 27.00 30.83 -2.26
C LYS A 70 25.50 30.56 -2.42
N LYS A 71 25.18 29.73 -3.41
CA LYS A 71 23.82 29.31 -3.73
C LYS A 71 23.57 27.88 -3.28
N VAL A 72 22.38 27.63 -2.75
CA VAL A 72 21.85 26.31 -2.40
C VAL A 72 20.63 26.04 -3.26
N MET A 73 20.53 24.82 -3.78
CA MET A 73 19.37 24.38 -4.56
C MET A 73 18.49 23.50 -3.68
N VAL A 74 17.21 23.83 -3.64
CA VAL A 74 16.16 23.07 -2.99
C VAL A 74 15.42 22.28 -4.05
N VAL A 75 15.56 20.96 -4.01
CA VAL A 75 14.81 20.03 -4.86
C VAL A 75 13.69 19.41 -4.04
N THR A 76 12.46 19.83 -4.28
CA THR A 76 11.27 19.28 -3.63
C THR A 76 10.78 18.08 -4.44
N ILE A 77 10.87 16.89 -3.84
CA ILE A 77 10.38 15.64 -4.40
C ILE A 77 8.97 15.37 -3.84
N PRO A 78 7.94 15.30 -4.70
CA PRO A 78 6.60 14.97 -4.24
C PRO A 78 6.52 13.53 -3.74
N ARG A 79 5.66 13.26 -2.76
CA ARG A 79 5.22 11.90 -2.45
C ARG A 79 4.55 11.32 -3.70
N GLY A 80 5.04 10.18 -4.18
CA GLY A 80 4.36 9.42 -5.21
C GLY A 80 2.96 9.05 -4.74
N LEU A 81 1.93 9.12 -5.57
CA LEU A 81 0.56 8.77 -5.14
C LEU A 81 -0.01 7.57 -5.89
N GLY A 82 0.29 7.42 -7.18
CA GLY A 82 -0.24 6.35 -8.03
C GLY A 82 0.80 5.38 -8.60
N SER A 83 2.05 5.42 -8.13
CA SER A 83 3.11 4.52 -8.61
C SER A 83 4.14 4.28 -7.51
N VAL A 84 4.76 3.10 -7.57
CA VAL A 84 5.99 2.81 -6.82
C VAL A 84 7.17 3.11 -7.73
N TYR A 85 8.13 3.85 -7.21
CA TYR A 85 9.29 4.34 -7.95
C TYR A 85 10.49 3.41 -7.75
N LYS A 86 11.27 3.23 -8.81
CA LYS A 86 12.57 2.58 -8.79
C LYS A 86 13.57 3.43 -9.55
N THR A 87 14.85 3.13 -9.42
CA THR A 87 15.84 3.71 -10.33
C THR A 87 15.79 3.00 -11.69
N ASN A 88 16.34 3.62 -12.73
CA ASN A 88 16.53 2.98 -14.05
C ASN A 88 17.45 1.74 -14.01
N ARG A 89 18.09 1.47 -12.87
CA ARG A 89 18.86 0.25 -12.59
C ARG A 89 18.05 -0.80 -11.81
N GLY A 90 16.75 -0.59 -11.65
CA GLY A 90 15.86 -1.52 -10.98
C GLY A 90 15.97 -1.53 -9.45
N ARG A 91 16.55 -0.50 -8.84
CA ARG A 91 16.70 -0.41 -7.37
C ARG A 91 15.45 0.22 -6.75
N TRP A 92 14.86 -0.46 -5.77
CA TRP A 92 13.70 0.02 -5.04
C TRP A 92 14.18 0.62 -3.73
N ARG A 93 14.06 1.94 -3.59
CA ARG A 93 14.56 2.66 -2.41
C ARG A 93 13.42 3.25 -1.61
N ILE A 94 13.56 3.21 -0.29
CA ILE A 94 12.69 3.89 0.66
C ILE A 94 13.52 4.74 1.61
N ARG A 95 12.95 5.85 2.08
CA ARG A 95 13.55 6.70 3.09
C ARG A 95 13.04 6.34 4.47
N VAL A 96 13.97 6.11 5.40
CA VAL A 96 13.71 5.83 6.81
C VAL A 96 14.59 6.75 7.65
N GLY A 97 13.96 7.73 8.31
CA GLY A 97 14.68 8.78 9.05
C GLY A 97 15.63 9.54 8.13
N SER A 98 16.91 9.58 8.50
CA SER A 98 17.96 10.27 7.73
C SER A 98 18.54 9.45 6.56
N THR A 99 18.21 8.16 6.44
CA THR A 99 18.85 7.25 5.48
C THR A 99 17.91 6.76 4.38
N THR A 100 18.49 6.35 3.26
CA THR A 100 17.77 5.75 2.13
C THR A 100 18.32 4.34 1.90
N ARG A 101 17.45 3.33 2.02
CA ARG A 101 17.83 1.91 1.93
C ARG A 101 17.02 1.17 0.89
N GLU A 102 17.49 -0.03 0.52
CA GLU A 102 16.69 -0.94 -0.30
C GLU A 102 15.43 -1.35 0.46
N ALA A 103 14.28 -1.34 -0.23
CA ALA A 103 13.03 -1.82 0.33
C ALA A 103 13.07 -3.34 0.48
N SER A 104 12.62 -3.86 1.62
CA SER A 104 12.35 -5.30 1.76
C SER A 104 11.17 -5.73 0.88
N THR A 105 11.00 -7.03 0.68
CA THR A 105 9.85 -7.58 -0.06
C THR A 105 8.52 -7.17 0.58
N GLU A 106 8.43 -7.17 1.90
CA GLU A 106 7.24 -6.79 2.66
C GLU A 106 6.95 -5.29 2.55
N GLU A 107 8.00 -4.45 2.65
CA GLU A 107 7.87 -3.00 2.46
C GLU A 107 7.41 -2.66 1.05
N LEU A 108 7.97 -3.34 0.05
CA LEU A 108 7.60 -3.16 -1.34
C LEU A 108 6.16 -3.63 -1.61
N ALA A 109 5.74 -4.77 -1.07
CA ALA A 109 4.37 -5.25 -1.15
C ALA A 109 3.37 -4.25 -0.53
N ARG A 110 3.72 -3.68 0.63
CA ARG A 110 2.92 -2.64 1.29
C ARG A 110 2.86 -1.35 0.46
N LEU A 111 3.96 -0.95 -0.16
CA LEU A 111 3.96 0.19 -1.08
C LEU A 111 3.02 -0.06 -2.25
N PHE A 112 3.13 -1.21 -2.93
CA PHE A 112 2.23 -1.54 -4.03
C PHE A 112 0.76 -1.54 -3.60
N GLN A 113 0.44 -2.06 -2.41
CA GLN A 113 -0.90 -2.00 -1.84
C GLN A 113 -1.37 -0.56 -1.62
N GLN A 114 -0.56 0.29 -0.97
CA GLN A 114 -0.90 1.68 -0.71
C GLN A 114 -1.10 2.50 -1.99
N ARG A 115 -0.45 2.10 -3.09
CA ARG A 115 -0.61 2.73 -4.41
C ARG A 115 -1.74 2.11 -5.23
N GLY A 116 -2.50 1.16 -4.68
CA GLY A 116 -3.60 0.48 -5.37
C GLY A 116 -3.14 -0.41 -6.53
N MET A 117 -1.84 -0.76 -6.60
CA MET A 117 -1.29 -1.64 -7.62
C MET A 117 -1.47 -3.13 -7.26
N VAL A 118 -1.73 -3.42 -5.98
CA VAL A 118 -2.07 -4.75 -5.48
C VAL A 118 -3.32 -4.64 -4.61
N HIS A 119 -4.38 -5.32 -5.03
CA HIS A 119 -5.63 -5.45 -4.29
C HIS A 119 -5.58 -6.74 -3.46
N PHE A 120 -5.13 -6.63 -2.22
CA PHE A 120 -5.01 -7.80 -1.33
C PHE A 120 -6.36 -8.44 -1.02
N ASP A 121 -7.41 -7.64 -0.92
CA ASP A 121 -8.78 -8.09 -0.69
C ASP A 121 -9.29 -9.06 -1.77
N ILE A 122 -8.89 -8.87 -3.03
CA ILE A 122 -9.25 -9.77 -4.14
C ILE A 122 -8.19 -10.85 -4.43
N ALA A 123 -7.11 -10.90 -3.64
CA ALA A 123 -6.09 -11.94 -3.80
C ALA A 123 -6.68 -13.32 -3.43
N PRO A 124 -6.38 -14.38 -4.18
CA PRO A 124 -6.91 -15.71 -3.87
C PRO A 124 -6.31 -16.26 -2.58
N VAL A 125 -7.13 -16.99 -1.83
CA VAL A 125 -6.68 -17.85 -0.74
C VAL A 125 -6.52 -19.27 -1.29
N PRO A 126 -5.27 -19.75 -1.50
CA PRO A 126 -5.05 -21.03 -2.16
C PRO A 126 -5.78 -22.17 -1.43
N LYS A 127 -6.36 -23.09 -2.21
CA LYS A 127 -7.11 -24.27 -1.73
C LYS A 127 -8.44 -23.98 -1.04
N VAL A 128 -8.89 -22.72 -0.99
CA VAL A 128 -10.20 -22.35 -0.47
C VAL A 128 -11.15 -22.14 -1.64
N GLY A 129 -11.93 -23.16 -1.99
CA GLY A 129 -12.86 -23.12 -3.13
C GLY A 129 -14.32 -22.87 -2.72
N PHE A 130 -15.21 -22.93 -3.71
CA PHE A 130 -16.67 -22.73 -3.56
C PHE A 130 -17.28 -23.51 -2.38
N GLY A 131 -16.85 -24.76 -2.14
CA GLY A 131 -17.40 -25.61 -1.07
C GLY A 131 -17.20 -25.07 0.37
N GLN A 132 -16.34 -24.07 0.56
CA GLN A 132 -16.10 -23.44 1.86
C GLN A 132 -17.07 -22.30 2.17
N LEU A 133 -17.90 -21.87 1.20
CA LEU A 133 -18.89 -20.81 1.39
C LEU A 133 -20.02 -21.23 2.34
N ASP A 134 -20.40 -20.32 3.23
CA ASP A 134 -21.67 -20.36 3.93
C ASP A 134 -22.76 -19.76 3.04
N MET A 135 -23.58 -20.64 2.46
CA MET A 135 -24.64 -20.26 1.54
C MET A 135 -25.74 -19.40 2.18
N ARG A 136 -25.89 -19.41 3.51
CA ARG A 136 -26.81 -18.49 4.20
C ARG A 136 -26.31 -17.06 4.10
N ARG A 137 -25.01 -16.83 4.33
CA ARG A 137 -24.37 -15.51 4.18
C ARG A 137 -24.41 -15.02 2.73
N VAL A 138 -24.16 -15.90 1.77
CA VAL A 138 -24.26 -15.57 0.35
C VAL A 138 -25.69 -15.15 -0.01
N ARG A 139 -26.70 -15.96 0.33
CA ARG A 139 -28.11 -15.59 0.08
C ARG A 139 -28.48 -14.28 0.75
N TYR A 140 -28.14 -14.11 2.03
CA TYR A 140 -28.42 -12.88 2.75
C TYR A 140 -27.83 -11.64 2.05
N TYR A 141 -26.56 -11.68 1.66
CA TYR A 141 -25.92 -10.55 1.01
C TYR A 141 -26.61 -10.20 -0.32
N TRP A 142 -26.93 -11.20 -1.16
CA TRP A 142 -27.59 -10.91 -2.43
C TRP A 142 -29.06 -10.49 -2.27
N GLU A 143 -29.82 -11.24 -1.50
CA GLU A 143 -31.28 -11.08 -1.43
C GLU A 143 -31.69 -9.93 -0.51
N VAL A 144 -30.99 -9.75 0.62
CA VAL A 144 -31.31 -8.73 1.63
C VAL A 144 -30.53 -7.44 1.36
N ILE A 145 -29.22 -7.52 1.22
CA ILE A 145 -28.37 -6.31 1.07
C ILE A 145 -28.41 -5.77 -0.36
N ARG A 146 -28.25 -6.64 -1.37
CA ARG A 146 -28.25 -6.23 -2.78
C ARG A 146 -29.64 -6.17 -3.40
N LYS A 147 -30.66 -6.75 -2.73
CA LYS A 147 -32.05 -6.84 -3.22
C LYS A 147 -32.16 -7.56 -4.57
N ILE A 148 -31.29 -8.54 -4.79
CA ILE A 148 -31.26 -9.40 -5.98
C ILE A 148 -31.65 -10.80 -5.52
N LYS A 149 -32.79 -11.31 -6.00
CA LYS A 149 -33.21 -12.68 -5.73
C LYS A 149 -32.37 -13.64 -6.56
N LEU A 150 -31.58 -14.49 -5.92
CA LEU A 150 -30.64 -15.36 -6.62
C LEU A 150 -31.35 -16.35 -7.55
N ASP A 151 -32.54 -16.81 -7.16
CA ASP A 151 -33.36 -17.75 -7.95
C ASP A 151 -33.93 -17.14 -9.24
N GLU A 152 -33.97 -15.80 -9.35
CA GLU A 152 -34.46 -15.08 -10.52
C GLU A 152 -33.31 -14.68 -11.47
N VAL A 153 -32.05 -14.94 -11.11
CA VAL A 153 -30.89 -14.60 -11.95
C VAL A 153 -30.59 -15.75 -12.91
N GLU A 154 -30.52 -15.45 -14.21
CA GLU A 154 -30.18 -16.44 -15.25
C GLU A 154 -28.71 -16.92 -15.17
N THR A 155 -27.84 -16.09 -14.59
CA THR A 155 -26.41 -16.37 -14.43
C THR A 155 -26.16 -17.36 -13.30
N LYS A 156 -25.23 -18.31 -13.50
CA LYS A 156 -24.83 -19.26 -12.46
C LYS A 156 -24.22 -18.52 -11.27
N LEU A 157 -24.51 -19.01 -10.06
CA LEU A 157 -23.98 -18.43 -8.84
C LEU A 157 -22.44 -18.28 -8.85
N GLU A 158 -21.72 -19.29 -9.33
CA GLU A 158 -20.25 -19.21 -9.44
C GLU A 158 -19.79 -18.01 -10.29
N ASP A 159 -20.48 -17.71 -11.39
CA ASP A 159 -20.13 -16.58 -12.25
C ASP A 159 -20.46 -15.25 -11.56
N LEU A 160 -21.54 -15.20 -10.78
CA LEU A 160 -21.85 -14.05 -9.91
C LEU A 160 -20.76 -13.83 -8.85
N LEU A 161 -20.26 -14.90 -8.23
CA LEU A 161 -19.19 -14.83 -7.23
C LEU A 161 -17.87 -14.36 -7.84
N LEU A 162 -17.55 -14.77 -9.07
CA LEU A 162 -16.38 -14.30 -9.81
C LEU A 162 -16.52 -12.82 -10.22
N ASN A 163 -17.66 -12.44 -10.78
CA ASN A 163 -17.93 -11.06 -11.21
C ASN A 163 -17.97 -10.06 -10.04
N SER A 164 -18.33 -10.54 -8.85
CA SER A 164 -18.33 -9.75 -7.61
C SER A 164 -17.00 -9.82 -6.83
N GLN A 165 -15.98 -10.49 -7.38
CA GLN A 165 -14.64 -10.64 -6.77
C GLN A 165 -14.65 -11.30 -5.38
N ILE A 166 -15.72 -12.03 -5.04
CA ILE A 166 -15.76 -12.92 -3.87
C ILE A 166 -14.98 -14.21 -4.18
N MET A 167 -15.01 -14.63 -5.43
CA MET A 167 -14.09 -15.62 -5.98
C MET A 167 -13.20 -14.98 -7.03
N THR A 168 -12.04 -15.59 -7.27
CA THR A 168 -11.14 -15.27 -8.37
C THR A 168 -10.66 -16.56 -9.01
N GLN A 169 -10.15 -16.45 -10.24
CA GLN A 169 -9.59 -17.57 -10.99
C GLN A 169 -8.10 -17.32 -11.24
N ILE A 170 -7.26 -18.28 -10.85
CA ILE A 170 -5.85 -18.34 -11.23
C ILE A 170 -5.63 -19.66 -11.95
N ASP A 171 -5.08 -19.57 -13.16
CA ASP A 171 -4.91 -20.70 -14.07
C ASP A 171 -6.24 -21.47 -14.25
N GLU A 172 -6.24 -22.77 -13.95
CA GLU A 172 -7.43 -23.62 -13.99
C GLU A 172 -8.20 -23.68 -12.65
N GLY A 173 -7.70 -23.03 -11.59
CA GLY A 173 -8.26 -23.07 -10.24
C GLY A 173 -9.17 -21.88 -9.93
N LYS A 174 -10.34 -22.14 -9.34
CA LYS A 174 -11.22 -21.12 -8.76
C LYS A 174 -11.10 -21.12 -7.22
N PHE A 175 -10.81 -19.96 -6.65
CA PHE A 175 -10.57 -19.79 -5.22
C PHE A 175 -11.39 -18.61 -4.67
N LEU A 176 -11.74 -18.65 -3.38
CA LEU A 176 -12.20 -17.46 -2.68
C LEU A 176 -11.09 -16.44 -2.59
N THR A 177 -11.46 -15.17 -2.67
CA THR A 177 -10.54 -14.07 -2.38
C THR A 177 -10.35 -13.92 -0.86
N ILE A 178 -9.41 -13.09 -0.41
CA ILE A 178 -9.25 -12.78 1.03
C ILE A 178 -10.57 -12.20 1.58
N ALA A 179 -11.16 -11.22 0.91
CA ALA A 179 -12.46 -10.65 1.30
C ALA A 179 -13.58 -11.68 1.23
N GLY A 180 -13.63 -12.48 0.15
CA GLY A 180 -14.59 -13.57 0.01
C GLY A 180 -14.51 -14.60 1.14
N THR A 181 -13.30 -14.92 1.57
CA THR A 181 -13.04 -15.85 2.67
C THR A 181 -13.50 -15.25 4.00
N LEU A 182 -13.06 -14.04 4.35
CA LEU A 182 -13.39 -13.39 5.63
C LEU A 182 -14.89 -13.16 5.84
N ILE A 183 -15.62 -12.88 4.76
CA ILE A 183 -17.04 -12.53 4.83
C ILE A 183 -17.93 -13.76 4.66
N PHE A 184 -17.61 -14.65 3.72
CA PHE A 184 -18.53 -15.69 3.28
C PHE A 184 -18.09 -17.12 3.61
N ALA A 185 -16.87 -17.37 4.07
CA ALA A 185 -16.47 -18.73 4.45
C ALA A 185 -17.13 -19.17 5.76
N LYS A 186 -17.34 -20.49 5.93
CA LYS A 186 -17.89 -21.07 7.16
C LYS A 186 -16.98 -20.88 8.38
N ASN A 187 -15.67 -21.06 8.18
CA ASN A 187 -14.63 -21.03 9.22
C ASN A 187 -13.39 -20.27 8.68
N PRO A 188 -13.48 -18.95 8.48
CA PRO A 188 -12.41 -18.15 7.87
C PRO A 188 -11.09 -18.20 8.64
N GLU A 189 -11.13 -18.31 9.97
CA GLU A 189 -9.98 -18.37 10.87
C GLU A 189 -9.06 -19.57 10.56
N ARG A 190 -9.60 -20.66 10.00
CA ARG A 190 -8.81 -21.81 9.55
C ARG A 190 -7.92 -21.50 8.35
N PHE A 191 -8.33 -20.53 7.53
CA PHE A 191 -7.64 -20.18 6.29
C PHE A 191 -6.81 -18.89 6.44
N LEU A 192 -7.24 -18.00 7.33
CA LEU A 192 -6.63 -16.70 7.59
C LEU A 192 -6.49 -16.49 9.11
N PRO A 193 -5.64 -17.27 9.80
CA PRO A 193 -5.52 -17.23 11.27
C PRO A 193 -4.98 -15.89 11.80
N GLN A 194 -4.32 -15.11 10.95
CA GLN A 194 -3.85 -13.76 11.26
C GLN A 194 -4.95 -12.68 11.16
N ALA A 195 -6.16 -13.03 10.72
CA ALA A 195 -7.26 -12.11 10.57
C ALA A 195 -8.21 -12.19 11.77
N GLY A 196 -8.51 -11.04 12.37
CA GLY A 196 -9.42 -10.93 13.50
C GLY A 196 -9.50 -9.49 13.99
N ILE A 197 -10.46 -9.22 14.87
CA ILE A 197 -10.63 -7.94 15.55
C ILE A 197 -10.49 -8.17 17.05
N THR A 198 -9.50 -7.54 17.67
CA THR A 198 -9.38 -7.49 19.13
C THR A 198 -10.05 -6.23 19.66
N ALA A 199 -11.15 -6.39 20.39
CA ALA A 199 -11.83 -5.29 21.08
C ALA A 199 -11.35 -5.26 22.54
N VAL A 200 -10.85 -4.09 22.98
CA VAL A 200 -10.33 -3.91 24.35
C VAL A 200 -11.01 -2.71 24.99
N ARG A 201 -11.56 -2.90 26.20
CA ARG A 201 -12.16 -1.83 27.00
C ARG A 201 -11.22 -1.41 28.11
N PHE A 202 -10.90 -0.11 28.15
CA PHE A 202 -10.13 0.51 29.22
C PHE A 202 -11.03 1.36 30.13
N LYS A 203 -10.55 1.62 31.35
CA LYS A 203 -11.29 2.40 32.37
C LYS A 203 -11.33 3.91 32.08
N GLY A 204 -10.39 4.42 31.31
CA GLY A 204 -10.30 5.82 30.88
C GLY A 204 -9.85 5.92 29.43
N ASN A 205 -9.53 7.15 28.99
CA ASN A 205 -9.06 7.41 27.63
C ASN A 205 -7.56 7.13 27.43
N ASP A 206 -6.83 6.86 28.51
CA ASP A 206 -5.44 6.46 28.46
C ASP A 206 -5.34 4.95 28.28
N LEU A 207 -4.37 4.52 27.45
CA LEU A 207 -3.94 3.13 27.33
C LEU A 207 -3.23 2.69 28.63
N SER A 208 -3.98 2.63 29.73
CA SER A 208 -3.52 2.19 31.05
C SER A 208 -3.49 0.66 31.13
N TYR A 209 -2.68 0.12 32.03
CA TYR A 209 -2.56 -1.33 32.25
C TYR A 209 -3.83 -2.00 32.80
N GLU A 210 -4.80 -1.23 33.31
CA GLU A 210 -6.07 -1.77 33.81
C GLU A 210 -7.07 -1.95 32.66
N THR A 211 -6.94 -3.07 31.95
CA THR A 211 -7.96 -3.55 31.00
C THR A 211 -9.20 -4.03 31.78
N LEU A 212 -10.36 -3.47 31.47
CA LEU A 212 -11.64 -3.90 32.07
C LEU A 212 -12.23 -5.11 31.36
N ASP A 213 -12.02 -5.20 30.05
CA ASP A 213 -12.56 -6.27 29.22
C ASP A 213 -11.74 -6.44 27.93
N ARG A 214 -11.69 -7.67 27.41
CA ARG A 214 -11.02 -7.99 26.15
C ARG A 214 -11.75 -9.14 25.45
N GLU A 215 -12.03 -8.95 24.18
CA GLU A 215 -12.65 -9.95 23.30
C GLU A 215 -11.87 -10.02 21.99
N ASP A 216 -11.53 -11.24 21.56
CA ASP A 216 -10.88 -11.52 20.29
C ASP A 216 -11.93 -12.14 19.34
N ILE A 217 -12.28 -11.43 18.26
CA ILE A 217 -13.28 -11.82 17.27
C ILE A 217 -12.55 -12.34 16.03
N GLU A 218 -12.42 -13.65 15.92
CA GLU A 218 -11.73 -14.33 14.81
C GLU A 218 -12.70 -14.98 13.80
N GLU A 219 -14.00 -15.00 14.13
CA GLU A 219 -15.06 -15.52 13.26
C GLU A 219 -15.27 -14.63 12.03
N ALA A 220 -16.13 -15.07 11.11
CA ALA A 220 -16.45 -14.27 9.93
C ALA A 220 -16.93 -12.87 10.31
N LEU A 221 -16.44 -11.86 9.57
CA LEU A 221 -16.69 -10.43 9.87
C LEU A 221 -18.16 -10.03 9.76
N VAL A 222 -19.02 -10.92 9.26
CA VAL A 222 -20.45 -10.75 9.23
C VAL A 222 -21.09 -11.85 10.06
N ASN A 223 -21.88 -11.43 11.04
CA ASN A 223 -22.62 -12.32 11.93
C ASN A 223 -23.32 -13.41 11.11
N SER A 224 -23.26 -14.65 11.61
CA SER A 224 -24.16 -15.69 11.14
C SER A 224 -25.55 -15.34 11.64
N TYR A 225 -26.44 -14.98 10.72
CA TYR A 225 -27.85 -14.85 11.02
C TYR A 225 -28.49 -16.25 11.04
N ASP A 226 -29.47 -16.45 11.92
CA ASP A 226 -30.30 -17.67 11.89
C ASP A 226 -31.21 -17.70 10.65
N ASP A 227 -31.97 -18.79 10.46
CA ASP A 227 -32.91 -18.92 9.33
C ASP A 227 -34.03 -17.84 9.35
N GLU A 228 -34.14 -17.05 10.42
CA GLU A 228 -35.05 -15.90 10.55
C GLU A 228 -34.36 -14.55 10.24
N GLY A 229 -33.06 -14.53 9.95
CA GLY A 229 -32.32 -13.31 9.64
C GLY A 229 -32.00 -12.44 10.86
N LYS A 230 -31.97 -13.02 12.08
CA LYS A 230 -31.58 -12.34 13.33
C LYS A 230 -30.12 -12.57 13.70
#